data_AF-A0A4V1EDC1-F1
#
_entry.id   AF-A0A4V1EDC1-F1
#
_cell.length_a   1.000
_cell.length_b   1.000
_cell.length_c   1.000
_cell.angle_alpha   90.00
_cell.angle_beta   90.00
_cell.angle_gamma   90.00
#
_symmetry.space_group_name_H-M   'P 1'
#
loop_
_entity.id
_entity.type
_entity.pdbx_description
1 polymer ?
#
loop_
_entity_poly.entity_id
_entity_poly.type
_entity_poly.pdbx_seq_one_letter_code
_entity_poly.pdbx_strand_id
1 'polypeptide(L)'
;MKTSSRNTLRSGWRNVAPALLACAAALSAPAALADVIDFEQIVNHGTPAGNTVYVGGDTFSTGGFLAVVADSAYAQSFPDYEPGLAGAAIAAGEYTCTRLACPQPLSQFYAGMNDGSLTLSREDAGAFQISALSFGAIAPTSEDSALPFGQLRITGTRLDGSTLSAAADFPELYEWSEWTLDAAFAAATFTRITVDACTYTAARECLNGEQTSNLSQFALDTMHVSAVPEPSTVVLLTAGLLLVAARRLGGRA
;
A
#
# COMPACT_ATOMS: atom_id res chain seq x y z
N MET A 1 38.42 6.06 -72.14
CA MET A 1 38.09 6.92 -70.97
C MET A 1 36.65 6.62 -70.56
N LYS A 2 36.38 6.54 -69.24
CA LYS A 2 35.15 6.08 -68.53
C LYS A 2 35.12 4.61 -68.10
N THR A 3 35.77 4.37 -66.97
CA THR A 3 35.46 3.33 -65.99
C THR A 3 34.14 3.66 -65.29
N SER A 4 33.20 2.71 -65.22
CA SER A 4 31.98 2.81 -64.40
C SER A 4 32.10 1.83 -63.23
N SER A 5 32.20 2.41 -62.03
CA SER A 5 32.35 1.72 -60.75
C SER A 5 31.01 1.11 -60.33
N ARG A 6 30.99 -0.21 -60.11
CA ARG A 6 29.87 -0.90 -59.45
C ARG A 6 29.93 -0.60 -57.95
N ASN A 7 28.93 0.14 -57.46
CA ASN A 7 28.66 0.29 -56.04
C ASN A 7 28.29 -1.08 -55.43
N THR A 8 29.27 -1.77 -54.85
CA THR A 8 29.04 -2.90 -53.95
C THR A 8 28.77 -2.37 -52.55
N LEU A 9 27.49 -2.14 -52.25
CA LEU A 9 27.04 -2.00 -50.87
C LEU A 9 27.41 -3.30 -50.13
N ARG A 10 28.34 -3.19 -49.17
CA ARG A 10 28.85 -4.29 -48.35
C ARG A 10 27.68 -5.07 -47.72
N SER A 11 27.65 -6.39 -47.91
CA SER A 11 26.58 -7.30 -47.47
C SER A 11 26.50 -7.51 -45.94
N GLY A 12 27.36 -6.86 -45.15
CA GLY A 12 27.47 -7.11 -43.71
C GLY A 12 26.35 -6.52 -42.84
N TRP A 13 25.54 -5.58 -43.35
CA TRP A 13 24.60 -4.81 -42.52
C TRP A 13 23.16 -5.36 -42.53
N ARG A 14 22.84 -6.34 -43.39
CA ARG A 14 21.48 -6.90 -43.47
C ARG A 14 21.09 -7.78 -42.28
N ASN A 15 22.04 -8.14 -41.42
CA ASN A 15 21.82 -9.05 -40.29
C ASN A 15 21.86 -8.36 -38.91
N VAL A 16 22.07 -7.03 -38.83
CA VAL A 16 22.17 -6.29 -37.56
C VAL A 16 20.83 -5.69 -37.12
N ALA A 17 19.93 -5.44 -38.07
CA ALA A 17 18.61 -4.85 -37.82
C ALA A 17 17.71 -5.64 -36.83
N PRO A 18 17.64 -6.99 -36.82
CA PRO A 18 16.73 -7.70 -35.91
C PRO A 18 17.23 -7.78 -34.46
N ALA A 19 18.52 -7.53 -34.20
CA ALA A 19 19.08 -7.60 -32.85
C ALA A 19 18.84 -6.30 -32.05
N LEU A 20 18.81 -5.14 -32.72
CA LEU A 20 18.54 -3.85 -32.06
C LEU A 20 17.05 -3.66 -31.72
N LEU A 21 16.14 -4.23 -32.51
CA LEU A 21 14.69 -4.22 -32.22
C LEU A 21 14.31 -5.07 -30.99
N ALA A 22 15.07 -6.12 -30.69
CA ALA A 22 14.87 -6.91 -29.46
C ALA A 22 15.33 -6.17 -28.19
N CYS A 23 16.29 -5.25 -28.29
CA CYS A 23 16.78 -4.44 -27.16
C CYS A 23 15.79 -3.33 -26.73
N ALA A 24 14.99 -2.79 -27.66
CA ALA A 24 13.97 -1.79 -27.34
C ALA A 24 12.79 -2.37 -26.53
N ALA A 25 12.50 -3.67 -26.69
CA ALA A 25 11.46 -4.37 -25.93
C ALA A 25 11.93 -4.87 -24.56
N ALA A 26 13.22 -4.87 -24.25
CA ALA A 26 13.78 -5.31 -22.96
C ALA A 26 14.09 -4.16 -21.99
N LEU A 27 14.05 -2.91 -22.47
CA LEU A 27 14.14 -1.70 -21.65
C LEU A 27 12.78 -1.20 -21.16
N SER A 28 11.68 -1.87 -21.52
CA SER A 28 10.49 -1.86 -20.68
C SER A 28 10.84 -2.66 -19.43
N ALA A 29 11.49 -2.01 -18.47
CA ALA A 29 11.40 -2.43 -17.07
C ALA A 29 9.94 -2.81 -16.80
N PRO A 30 9.65 -3.88 -16.04
CA PRO A 30 8.28 -4.11 -15.62
C PRO A 30 7.80 -2.78 -15.03
N ALA A 31 6.84 -2.15 -15.70
CA ALA A 31 6.16 -1.00 -15.14
C ALA A 31 5.77 -1.44 -13.73
N ALA A 32 6.06 -0.63 -12.71
CA ALA A 32 5.57 -0.88 -11.37
C ALA A 32 4.09 -1.25 -11.52
N LEU A 33 3.77 -2.53 -11.37
CA LEU A 33 2.42 -3.00 -11.68
C LEU A 33 1.58 -2.36 -10.60
N ALA A 34 0.70 -1.45 -11.01
CA ALA A 34 -0.29 -0.89 -10.13
C ALA A 34 -1.12 -2.06 -9.62
N ASP A 35 -1.18 -2.18 -8.30
CA ASP A 35 -1.87 -3.21 -7.57
C ASP A 35 -2.79 -2.55 -6.55
N VAL A 36 -3.79 -3.27 -6.08
CA VAL A 36 -4.82 -2.74 -5.19
C VAL A 36 -4.93 -3.63 -3.97
N ILE A 37 -4.90 -3.01 -2.79
CA ILE A 37 -5.29 -3.67 -1.54
C ILE A 37 -6.74 -3.26 -1.26
N ASP A 38 -7.68 -4.17 -1.50
CA ASP A 38 -9.13 -3.95 -1.36
C ASP A 38 -9.76 -4.76 -0.21
N PHE A 39 -8.95 -5.53 0.52
CA PHE A 39 -9.42 -6.39 1.62
C PHE A 39 -10.46 -7.43 1.24
N GLU A 40 -10.73 -7.69 -0.05
CA GLU A 40 -11.73 -8.67 -0.49
C GLU A 40 -11.26 -10.11 -0.29
N GLN A 41 -9.93 -10.32 -0.27
CA GLN A 41 -9.31 -11.62 -0.10
C GLN A 41 -8.37 -11.59 1.11
N ILE A 42 -8.91 -11.93 2.27
CA ILE A 42 -8.16 -12.00 3.52
C ILE A 42 -7.80 -13.44 3.86
N VAL A 43 -6.52 -13.66 4.19
CA VAL A 43 -6.00 -14.93 4.71
C VAL A 43 -5.42 -14.70 6.10
N ASN A 44 -6.13 -15.15 7.14
CA ASN A 44 -5.67 -15.00 8.52
C ASN A 44 -4.49 -15.91 8.85
N HIS A 45 -3.54 -15.39 9.64
CA HIS A 45 -2.45 -16.16 10.22
C HIS A 45 -2.61 -16.21 11.74
N GLY A 46 -2.65 -17.42 12.29
CA GLY A 46 -2.68 -17.62 13.75
C GLY A 46 -4.06 -17.55 14.40
N THR A 47 -5.07 -16.93 13.76
CA THR A 47 -6.48 -17.03 14.18
C THR A 47 -7.22 -18.11 13.40
N PRO A 48 -8.34 -18.65 13.93
CA PRO A 48 -9.17 -19.60 13.19
C PRO A 48 -9.60 -19.02 11.82
N ALA A 49 -9.58 -19.87 10.80
CA ALA A 49 -10.02 -19.48 9.46
C ALA A 49 -11.45 -18.93 9.50
N GLY A 50 -11.66 -17.79 8.85
CA GLY A 50 -12.96 -17.11 8.81
C GLY A 50 -13.25 -16.17 9.98
N ASN A 51 -12.32 -15.99 10.93
CA ASN A 51 -12.43 -14.91 11.91
C ASN A 51 -12.24 -13.55 11.23
N THR A 52 -13.17 -12.63 11.40
CA THR A 52 -13.08 -11.27 10.84
C THR A 52 -12.74 -10.23 11.89
N VAL A 53 -12.48 -10.65 13.13
CA VAL A 53 -12.20 -9.78 14.27
C VAL A 53 -10.76 -10.01 14.71
N TYR A 54 -9.99 -8.92 14.85
CA TYR A 54 -8.56 -8.96 15.13
C TYR A 54 -8.24 -8.33 16.47
N VAL A 55 -7.39 -9.00 17.24
CA VAL A 55 -6.76 -8.43 18.43
C VAL A 55 -5.36 -7.90 18.14
N GLY A 56 -4.78 -7.11 19.06
CA GLY A 56 -3.40 -6.65 18.91
C GLY A 56 -2.40 -7.79 18.73
N GLY A 57 -1.60 -7.71 17.67
CA GLY A 57 -0.62 -8.74 17.29
C GLY A 57 -1.13 -9.76 16.28
N ASP A 58 -2.43 -9.79 15.99
CA ASP A 58 -2.96 -10.62 14.90
C ASP A 58 -2.41 -10.18 13.54
N THR A 59 -2.29 -11.14 12.63
CA THR A 59 -1.80 -10.90 11.28
C THR A 59 -2.67 -11.59 10.25
N PHE A 60 -2.78 -10.98 9.07
CA PHE A 60 -3.46 -11.54 7.93
C PHE A 60 -2.80 -11.08 6.63
N SER A 61 -3.07 -11.77 5.53
CA SER A 61 -2.62 -11.35 4.21
C SER A 61 -3.77 -10.83 3.35
N THR A 62 -3.48 -9.81 2.55
CA THR A 62 -4.39 -9.23 1.56
C THR A 62 -3.59 -8.59 0.43
N GLY A 63 -3.96 -8.82 -0.84
CA GLY A 63 -3.29 -8.21 -1.99
C GLY A 63 -1.77 -8.42 -2.09
N GLY A 64 -1.22 -9.52 -1.55
CA GLY A 64 0.22 -9.75 -1.49
C GLY A 64 0.97 -8.95 -0.41
N PHE A 65 0.24 -8.37 0.55
CA PHE A 65 0.76 -7.70 1.73
C PHE A 65 0.43 -8.49 2.99
N LEU A 66 1.41 -8.53 3.90
CA LEU A 66 1.20 -8.90 5.29
C LEU A 66 0.70 -7.67 6.05
N ALA A 67 -0.46 -7.83 6.66
CA ALA A 67 -1.06 -6.91 7.59
C ALA A 67 -0.78 -7.34 9.04
N VAL A 68 -0.39 -6.38 9.87
CA VAL A 68 -0.21 -6.54 11.32
C VAL A 68 -1.12 -5.56 12.03
N VAL A 69 -2.04 -6.09 12.82
CA VAL A 69 -2.96 -5.31 13.64
C VAL A 69 -2.30 -5.00 14.98
N ALA A 70 -2.44 -3.78 15.48
CA ALA A 70 -1.93 -3.42 16.79
C ALA A 70 -2.94 -2.59 17.57
N ASP A 71 -3.06 -2.87 18.87
CA ASP A 71 -3.75 -2.01 19.83
C ASP A 71 -3.10 -0.63 19.89
N SER A 72 -3.82 0.37 20.41
CA SER A 72 -3.26 1.72 20.56
C SER A 72 -2.02 1.74 21.46
N ALA A 73 -1.13 2.71 21.23
CA ALA A 73 0.04 2.90 22.09
C ALA A 73 -0.36 3.19 23.55
N TYR A 74 -1.53 3.81 23.76
CA TYR A 74 -2.08 4.03 25.09
C TYR A 74 -2.50 2.71 25.76
N ALA A 75 -3.24 1.84 25.07
CA ALA A 75 -3.61 0.52 25.60
C ALA A 75 -2.37 -0.33 25.94
N GLN A 76 -1.34 -0.29 25.10
CA GLN A 76 -0.08 -1.01 25.33
C GLN A 76 0.76 -0.45 26.49
N SER A 77 0.44 0.75 27.00
CA SER A 77 1.18 1.39 28.10
C SER A 77 0.80 0.88 29.49
N PHE A 78 -0.29 0.12 29.61
CA PHE A 78 -0.75 -0.39 30.90
C PHE A 78 0.12 -1.58 31.38
N PRO A 79 0.44 -1.67 32.69
CA PRO A 79 1.28 -2.75 33.23
C PRO A 79 0.73 -4.16 33.02
N ASP A 80 -0.60 -4.30 33.03
CA ASP A 80 -1.32 -5.56 32.85
C ASP A 80 -1.99 -5.62 31.46
N TYR A 81 -1.33 -5.04 30.45
CA TYR A 81 -1.83 -5.04 29.08
C TYR A 81 -2.05 -6.46 28.56
N GLU A 82 -3.25 -6.68 28.06
CA GLU A 82 -3.63 -7.87 27.29
C GLU A 82 -4.18 -7.39 25.94
N PRO A 83 -3.83 -8.05 24.82
CA PRO A 83 -4.33 -7.68 23.51
C PRO A 83 -5.85 -7.59 23.45
N GLY A 84 -6.34 -6.44 22.99
CA GLY A 84 -7.76 -6.13 22.87
C GLY A 84 -8.23 -6.15 21.42
N LEU A 85 -9.53 -5.93 21.20
CA LEU A 85 -10.07 -5.71 19.86
C LEU A 85 -9.41 -4.47 19.24
N ALA A 86 -8.61 -4.64 18.20
CA ALA A 86 -7.87 -3.56 17.54
C ALA A 86 -8.26 -3.38 16.06
N GLY A 87 -8.93 -4.37 15.46
CA GLY A 87 -9.42 -4.25 14.10
C GLY A 87 -10.50 -5.26 13.75
N ALA A 88 -11.13 -5.05 12.60
CA ALA A 88 -12.05 -6.01 12.00
C ALA A 88 -12.05 -5.89 10.48
N ALA A 89 -12.35 -6.98 9.78
CA ALA A 89 -12.78 -6.95 8.38
C ALA A 89 -14.30 -6.93 8.37
N ILE A 90 -14.90 -5.92 7.74
CA ILE A 90 -16.35 -5.73 7.71
C ILE A 90 -16.83 -6.03 6.30
N ALA A 91 -17.63 -7.09 6.14
CA ALA A 91 -18.11 -7.51 4.84
C ALA A 91 -19.28 -6.65 4.34
N ALA A 92 -19.46 -6.62 3.02
CA ALA A 92 -20.59 -5.93 2.39
C ALA A 92 -21.94 -6.46 2.92
N GLY A 93 -22.79 -5.56 3.40
CA GLY A 93 -24.11 -5.88 3.92
C GLY A 93 -24.13 -6.45 5.36
N GLU A 94 -22.98 -6.60 6.02
CA GLU A 94 -22.97 -6.86 7.46
C GLU A 94 -23.37 -5.60 8.23
N TYR A 95 -24.46 -5.70 8.99
CA TYR A 95 -24.92 -4.64 9.89
C TYR A 95 -24.09 -4.63 11.19
N THR A 96 -22.82 -4.25 11.10
CA THR A 96 -21.94 -4.09 12.27
C THR A 96 -22.11 -2.72 12.97
N CYS A 97 -22.77 -1.78 12.30
CA CYS A 97 -22.80 -0.36 12.68
C CYS A 97 -24.15 0.11 13.27
N THR A 98 -24.73 -0.69 14.18
CA THR A 98 -26.03 -0.36 14.81
C THR A 98 -25.96 0.79 15.83
N ARG A 99 -24.77 1.09 16.35
CA ARG A 99 -24.53 2.21 17.29
C ARG A 99 -23.41 3.16 16.85
N LEU A 100 -22.71 2.80 15.77
CA LEU A 100 -21.63 3.58 15.18
C LEU A 100 -22.08 4.09 13.82
N ALA A 101 -21.76 5.34 13.51
CA ALA A 101 -21.76 5.86 12.17
C ALA A 101 -20.55 5.30 11.44
N CYS A 102 -20.80 4.35 10.54
CA CYS A 102 -19.81 3.80 9.63
C CYS A 102 -20.16 4.21 8.21
N PRO A 103 -19.18 4.35 7.32
CA PRO A 103 -19.46 4.51 5.91
C PRO A 103 -20.20 3.29 5.39
N GLN A 104 -21.18 3.50 4.52
CA GLN A 104 -21.94 2.39 3.93
C GLN A 104 -20.98 1.51 3.12
N PRO A 105 -20.86 0.20 3.41
CA PRO A 105 -19.96 -0.66 2.66
C PRO A 105 -20.47 -0.86 1.23
N LEU A 106 -19.63 -0.52 0.26
CA LEU A 106 -19.79 -0.94 -1.14
C LEU A 106 -19.13 -2.31 -1.40
N SER A 107 -18.11 -2.62 -0.57
CA SER A 107 -17.16 -3.74 -0.60
C SER A 107 -16.85 -4.18 0.84
N GLN A 108 -16.11 -5.28 0.99
CA GLN A 108 -15.45 -5.60 2.26
C GLN A 108 -14.35 -4.59 2.53
N PHE A 109 -14.24 -4.08 3.76
CA PHE A 109 -13.21 -3.11 4.13
C PHE A 109 -12.56 -3.44 5.47
N TYR A 110 -11.41 -2.83 5.75
CA TYR A 110 -10.77 -2.94 7.06
C TYR A 110 -11.22 -1.81 7.99
N ALA A 111 -11.63 -2.16 9.20
CA ALA A 111 -11.95 -1.23 10.27
C ALA A 111 -10.83 -1.27 11.34
N GLY A 112 -10.20 -0.13 11.60
CA GLY A 112 -9.38 0.07 12.79
C GLY A 112 -10.27 0.40 13.98
N MET A 113 -10.20 -0.42 15.03
CA MET A 113 -11.10 -0.38 16.18
C MET A 113 -10.33 -0.03 17.45
N ASN A 114 -11.00 0.62 18.41
CA ASN A 114 -10.44 0.99 19.72
C ASN A 114 -9.06 1.66 19.65
N ASP A 115 -8.96 2.72 18.85
CA ASP A 115 -7.72 3.49 18.64
C ASP A 115 -6.57 2.66 18.00
N GLY A 116 -6.87 1.46 17.50
CA GLY A 116 -5.92 0.54 16.90
C GLY A 116 -5.33 1.03 15.58
N SER A 117 -4.34 0.30 15.10
CA SER A 117 -3.62 0.61 13.86
C SER A 117 -3.41 -0.61 12.99
N LEU A 118 -3.18 -0.37 11.70
CA LEU A 118 -2.85 -1.39 10.72
C LEU A 118 -1.48 -1.10 10.11
N THR A 119 -0.56 -2.04 10.23
CA THR A 119 0.72 -1.96 9.52
C THR A 119 0.73 -2.91 8.33
N LEU A 120 1.09 -2.41 7.16
CA LEU A 120 1.19 -3.16 5.91
C LEU A 120 2.63 -3.21 5.41
N SER A 121 3.06 -4.40 4.99
CA SER A 121 4.34 -4.65 4.34
C SER A 121 4.17 -5.74 3.28
N ARG A 122 4.97 -5.72 2.21
CA ARG A 122 4.85 -6.76 1.17
C ARG A 122 5.31 -8.12 1.71
N GLU A 123 4.60 -9.18 1.35
CA GLU A 123 4.95 -10.54 1.79
C GLU A 123 6.29 -11.03 1.23
N ASP A 124 6.68 -10.53 0.06
CA ASP A 124 7.97 -10.82 -0.56
C ASP A 124 9.12 -9.97 0.00
N ALA A 125 8.85 -9.18 1.06
CA ALA A 125 9.76 -8.21 1.66
C ALA A 125 10.24 -7.10 0.70
N GLY A 126 9.61 -6.98 -0.47
CA GLY A 126 9.94 -5.96 -1.45
C GLY A 126 9.43 -4.57 -1.04
N ALA A 127 10.04 -3.54 -1.61
CA ALA A 127 9.58 -2.18 -1.41
C ALA A 127 8.38 -1.84 -2.32
N PHE A 128 7.63 -0.81 -1.95
CA PHE A 128 6.45 -0.35 -2.67
C PHE A 128 6.22 1.15 -2.55
N GLN A 129 5.35 1.67 -3.40
CA GLN A 129 4.80 3.02 -3.33
C GLN A 129 3.30 2.92 -3.09
N ILE A 130 2.71 3.98 -2.52
CA ILE A 130 1.26 4.14 -2.38
C ILE A 130 0.89 5.51 -2.93
N SER A 131 -0.18 5.58 -3.74
CA SER A 131 -0.57 6.80 -4.46
C SER A 131 -1.93 7.34 -4.05
N ALA A 132 -2.84 6.47 -3.63
CA ALA A 132 -4.16 6.84 -3.15
C ALA A 132 -4.76 5.75 -2.26
N LEU A 133 -5.79 6.11 -1.50
CA LEU A 133 -6.60 5.19 -0.71
C LEU A 133 -8.03 5.72 -0.50
N SER A 134 -8.97 4.82 -0.26
CA SER A 134 -10.31 5.15 0.19
C SER A 134 -10.40 5.01 1.71
N PHE A 135 -11.02 5.98 2.38
CA PHE A 135 -11.12 5.96 3.82
C PHE A 135 -12.38 6.64 4.34
N GLY A 136 -12.77 6.28 5.55
CA GLY A 136 -13.97 6.80 6.18
C GLY A 136 -13.90 6.78 7.69
N ALA A 137 -14.89 7.44 8.26
CA ALA A 137 -15.08 7.61 9.69
C ALA A 137 -15.76 6.41 10.34
N ILE A 138 -15.28 5.95 11.50
CA ILE A 138 -16.12 5.13 12.39
C ILE A 138 -16.29 5.89 13.70
N ALA A 139 -17.48 6.40 13.97
CA ALA A 139 -17.74 7.26 15.12
C ALA A 139 -19.06 6.92 15.81
N PRO A 140 -19.30 7.32 17.08
CA PRO A 140 -20.61 7.17 17.71
C PRO A 140 -21.72 7.94 16.97
N THR A 141 -22.91 7.35 16.82
CA THR A 141 -24.07 7.97 16.13
C THR A 141 -24.65 9.19 16.85
N SER A 142 -24.29 9.44 18.11
CA SER A 142 -24.75 10.59 18.90
C SER A 142 -23.95 11.87 18.66
N GLU A 143 -22.93 11.83 17.81
CA GLU A 143 -22.10 12.97 17.43
C GLU A 143 -22.82 13.79 16.33
N ASP A 144 -23.78 14.65 16.72
CA ASP A 144 -24.33 15.72 15.87
C ASP A 144 -23.16 16.61 15.40
N SER A 145 -22.60 16.38 14.21
CA SER A 145 -21.33 17.01 13.81
C SER A 145 -21.46 17.82 12.51
N ALA A 146 -21.07 19.09 12.61
CA ALA A 146 -20.95 20.02 11.49
C ALA A 146 -19.49 20.18 10.99
N LEU A 147 -18.55 19.33 11.41
CA LEU A 147 -17.11 19.40 11.06
C LEU A 147 -16.46 18.01 11.17
N PRO A 148 -15.30 17.77 10.51
CA PRO A 148 -14.58 16.51 10.64
C PRO A 148 -14.26 16.23 12.11
N PHE A 149 -14.56 15.03 12.58
CA PHE A 149 -14.35 14.60 13.97
C PHE A 149 -12.90 14.12 14.23
N GLY A 150 -12.07 14.00 13.18
CA GLY A 150 -10.70 13.51 13.29
C GLY A 150 -9.96 13.46 11.97
N GLN A 151 -8.82 12.78 11.97
CA GLN A 151 -8.00 12.53 10.79
C GLN A 151 -7.60 11.06 10.68
N LEU A 152 -7.50 10.56 9.44
CA LEU A 152 -6.70 9.40 9.14
C LEU A 152 -5.25 9.84 8.98
N ARG A 153 -4.31 9.05 9.51
CA ARG A 153 -2.88 9.30 9.35
C ARG A 153 -2.19 8.07 8.79
N ILE A 154 -1.19 8.32 7.95
CA ILE A 154 -0.33 7.29 7.37
C ILE A 154 1.10 7.66 7.67
N THR A 155 1.87 6.72 8.20
CA THR A 155 3.31 6.84 8.40
C THR A 155 4.02 5.73 7.63
N GLY A 156 4.75 6.11 6.59
CA GLY A 156 5.58 5.20 5.81
C GLY A 156 7.01 5.15 6.33
N THR A 157 7.59 3.95 6.42
CA THR A 157 9.02 3.73 6.72
C THR A 157 9.76 3.44 5.42
N ARG A 158 10.83 4.17 5.15
CA ARG A 158 11.68 3.99 3.96
C ARG A 158 12.78 2.96 4.20
N LEU A 159 13.50 2.59 3.14
CA LEU A 159 14.63 1.65 3.19
C LEU A 159 15.77 2.08 4.12
N ASP A 160 15.98 3.38 4.28
CA ASP A 160 17.00 3.95 5.17
C ASP A 160 16.52 4.06 6.64
N GLY A 161 15.30 3.61 6.94
CA GLY A 161 14.67 3.72 8.25
C GLY A 161 14.05 5.08 8.55
N SER A 162 14.20 6.08 7.67
CA SER A 162 13.50 7.36 7.82
C SER A 162 11.99 7.18 7.63
N THR A 163 11.20 8.05 8.26
CA THR A 163 9.74 8.06 8.12
C THR A 163 9.26 9.25 7.32
N LEU A 164 8.12 9.07 6.65
CA LEU A 164 7.33 10.15 6.07
C LEU A 164 5.88 9.95 6.51
N SER A 165 5.24 11.02 6.95
CA SER A 165 3.85 10.98 7.40
C SER A 165 2.97 11.91 6.58
N ALA A 166 1.72 11.53 6.40
CA ALA A 166 0.66 12.33 5.82
C ALA A 166 -0.62 12.12 6.63
N ALA A 167 -1.54 13.09 6.57
CA ALA A 167 -2.84 12.99 7.20
C ALA A 167 -3.91 13.66 6.34
N ALA A 168 -5.15 13.18 6.46
CA ALA A 168 -6.33 13.77 5.85
C ALA A 168 -7.48 13.79 6.86
N ASP A 169 -8.23 14.90 6.87
CA ASP A 169 -9.47 14.99 7.65
C ASP A 169 -10.47 13.95 7.16
N PHE A 170 -11.18 13.31 8.09
CA PHE A 170 -12.28 12.41 7.71
C PHE A 170 -13.39 13.16 6.97
N PRO A 171 -14.09 12.50 6.04
CA PRO A 171 -15.30 13.06 5.44
C PRO A 171 -16.43 13.19 6.46
N GLU A 172 -17.60 13.62 5.99
CA GLU A 172 -18.82 13.58 6.80
C GLU A 172 -19.12 12.15 7.28
N LEU A 173 -19.84 12.03 8.40
CA LEU A 173 -20.23 10.73 8.92
C LEU A 173 -21.01 9.94 7.86
N TYR A 174 -20.82 8.62 7.84
CA TYR A 174 -21.38 7.70 6.85
C TYR A 174 -20.83 7.83 5.42
N GLU A 175 -19.89 8.73 5.16
CA GLU A 175 -19.28 8.90 3.83
C GLU A 175 -17.88 8.26 3.71
N TRP A 176 -17.56 7.88 2.48
CA TRP A 176 -16.21 7.53 2.05
C TRP A 176 -15.56 8.75 1.40
N SER A 177 -14.24 8.87 1.56
CA SER A 177 -13.40 9.84 0.88
C SER A 177 -12.29 9.15 0.11
N GLU A 178 -12.01 9.66 -1.08
CA GLU A 178 -10.87 9.26 -1.89
C GLU A 178 -9.69 10.21 -1.61
N TRP A 179 -8.61 9.68 -1.04
CA TRP A 179 -7.42 10.45 -0.75
C TRP A 179 -6.32 10.15 -1.74
N THR A 180 -6.09 11.07 -2.68
CA THR A 180 -4.87 11.07 -3.49
C THR A 180 -3.72 11.69 -2.67
N LEU A 181 -2.66 10.91 -2.48
CA LEU A 181 -1.48 11.35 -1.73
C LEU A 181 -0.70 12.38 -2.55
N ASP A 182 -0.03 13.30 -1.86
CA ASP A 182 0.79 14.30 -2.54
C ASP A 182 1.96 13.65 -3.31
N ALA A 183 2.52 14.40 -4.26
CA ALA A 183 3.57 13.88 -5.14
C ALA A 183 4.83 13.43 -4.38
N ALA A 184 5.13 14.02 -3.22
CA ALA A 184 6.32 13.66 -2.45
C ALA A 184 6.11 12.33 -1.70
N PHE A 185 4.92 12.11 -1.14
CA PHE A 185 4.56 10.84 -0.51
C PHE A 185 4.38 9.74 -1.55
N ALA A 186 3.66 10.01 -2.66
CA ALA A 186 3.40 9.04 -3.70
C ALA A 186 4.68 8.58 -4.44
N ALA A 187 5.70 9.44 -4.54
CA ALA A 187 7.00 9.06 -5.11
C ALA A 187 7.92 8.34 -4.13
N ALA A 188 7.62 8.33 -2.83
CA ALA A 188 8.48 7.72 -1.82
C ALA A 188 8.37 6.19 -1.81
N THR A 189 9.51 5.51 -1.74
CA THR A 189 9.60 4.05 -1.64
C THR A 189 9.59 3.61 -0.18
N PHE A 190 8.62 2.79 0.18
CA PHE A 190 8.40 2.30 1.54
C PHE A 190 8.67 0.79 1.67
N THR A 191 9.12 0.39 2.85
CA THR A 191 9.19 -1.03 3.28
C THR A 191 7.99 -1.41 4.13
N ARG A 192 7.40 -0.45 4.84
CA ARG A 192 6.13 -0.58 5.56
C ARG A 192 5.37 0.73 5.55
N ILE A 193 4.05 0.65 5.67
CA ILE A 193 3.20 1.78 6.05
C ILE A 193 2.39 1.39 7.28
N THR A 194 2.16 2.34 8.18
CA THR A 194 1.25 2.19 9.31
C THR A 194 0.12 3.21 9.16
N VAL A 195 -1.11 2.74 9.21
CA VAL A 195 -2.33 3.53 9.16
C VAL A 195 -2.94 3.53 10.56
N ASP A 196 -3.25 4.72 11.06
CA ASP A 196 -4.03 4.91 12.27
C ASP A 196 -4.96 6.11 12.09
N ALA A 197 -5.71 6.43 13.15
CA ALA A 197 -6.54 7.62 13.18
C ALA A 197 -6.31 8.41 14.46
N CYS A 198 -6.78 9.64 14.46
CA CYS A 198 -6.90 10.46 15.65
C CYS A 198 -8.23 11.22 15.65
N THR A 199 -8.72 11.56 16.84
CA THR A 199 -9.94 12.33 17.06
C THR A 199 -9.57 13.74 17.48
N TYR A 200 -10.33 14.73 17.00
CA TYR A 200 -10.12 16.12 17.41
C TYR A 200 -10.65 16.38 18.81
N THR A 201 -9.83 17.01 19.66
CA THR A 201 -10.29 17.56 20.93
C THR A 201 -11.08 18.85 20.70
N ALA A 202 -11.70 19.39 21.76
CA ALA A 202 -12.31 20.72 21.73
C ALA A 202 -11.31 21.84 21.35
N ALA A 203 -10.01 21.62 21.58
CA ALA A 203 -8.94 22.53 21.16
C ALA A 203 -8.47 22.30 19.70
N ARG A 204 -9.10 21.37 18.98
CA ARG A 204 -8.74 20.88 17.63
C ARG A 204 -7.36 20.24 17.53
N GLU A 205 -6.89 19.66 18.62
CA GLU A 205 -5.71 18.79 18.59
C GLU A 205 -6.14 17.40 18.13
N CYS A 206 -5.43 16.80 17.18
CA CYS A 206 -5.71 15.45 16.74
C CYS A 206 -4.95 14.45 17.62
N LEU A 207 -5.65 13.79 18.53
CA LEU A 207 -5.07 12.88 19.52
C LEU A 207 -5.54 11.43 19.29
N ASN A 208 -4.74 10.47 19.72
CA ASN A 208 -5.09 9.06 19.81
C ASN A 208 -4.47 8.57 21.13
N GLY A 209 -5.30 8.39 22.15
CA GLY A 209 -4.86 8.03 23.49
C GLY A 209 -5.95 8.25 24.55
N GLU A 210 -5.54 8.42 25.80
CA GLU A 210 -6.45 8.58 26.95
C GLU A 210 -7.60 9.57 26.70
N GLN A 211 -7.28 10.71 26.09
CA GLN A 211 -8.21 11.81 25.87
C GLN A 211 -9.30 11.47 24.85
N THR A 212 -9.04 10.49 23.97
CA THR A 212 -9.98 10.08 22.93
C THR A 212 -10.80 8.87 23.32
N SER A 213 -10.47 8.16 24.40
CA SER A 213 -11.33 7.09 24.95
C SER A 213 -11.87 6.11 23.89
N ASN A 214 -11.00 5.58 23.02
CA ASN A 214 -11.35 4.63 21.96
C ASN A 214 -12.21 5.19 20.80
N LEU A 215 -12.21 6.52 20.60
CA LEU A 215 -12.98 7.17 19.54
C LEU A 215 -12.26 7.30 18.19
N SER A 216 -10.95 7.03 18.13
CA SER A 216 -10.14 7.18 16.92
C SER A 216 -10.21 5.92 16.05
N GLN A 217 -11.43 5.60 15.60
CA GLN A 217 -11.70 4.45 14.75
C GLN A 217 -11.81 4.89 13.29
N PHE A 218 -11.44 4.01 12.37
CA PHE A 218 -11.40 4.33 10.93
C PHE A 218 -11.83 3.16 10.07
N ALA A 219 -12.34 3.47 8.89
CA ALA A 219 -12.54 2.53 7.80
C ALA A 219 -11.49 2.79 6.71
N LEU A 220 -10.93 1.72 6.16
CA LEU A 220 -9.90 1.73 5.13
C LEU A 220 -10.26 0.73 4.03
N ASP A 221 -10.22 1.19 2.80
CA ASP A 221 -10.49 0.39 1.60
C ASP A 221 -9.59 0.87 0.44
N THR A 222 -9.49 0.06 -0.61
CA THR A 222 -8.94 0.38 -1.94
C THR A 222 -7.67 1.22 -1.88
N MET A 223 -6.56 0.60 -1.49
CA MET A 223 -5.24 1.25 -1.47
C MET A 223 -4.52 1.00 -2.79
N HIS A 224 -4.19 2.07 -3.51
CA HIS A 224 -3.47 2.02 -4.77
C HIS A 224 -1.97 1.97 -4.53
N VAL A 225 -1.40 0.78 -4.68
CA VAL A 225 0.02 0.50 -4.45
C VAL A 225 0.74 0.09 -5.73
N SER A 226 2.06 0.18 -5.73
CA SER A 226 2.85 -0.33 -6.85
C SER A 226 4.18 -0.90 -6.36
N ALA A 227 4.52 -2.09 -6.86
CA ALA A 227 5.79 -2.72 -6.53
C ALA A 227 6.97 -1.93 -7.11
N VAL A 228 8.01 -1.71 -6.30
CA VAL A 228 9.26 -1.08 -6.76
C VAL A 228 10.28 -2.19 -7.03
N PRO A 229 10.70 -2.40 -8.29
CA PRO A 229 11.71 -3.41 -8.60
C PRO A 229 13.00 -3.16 -7.82
N GLU A 230 13.61 -4.22 -7.29
CA GLU A 230 14.91 -4.07 -6.65
C GLU A 230 15.97 -3.61 -7.66
N PRO A 231 16.90 -2.70 -7.28
CA PRO A 231 17.98 -2.28 -8.16
C PRO A 231 18.81 -3.46 -8.70
N SER A 232 18.97 -4.51 -7.88
CA SER A 232 19.68 -5.75 -8.20
C SER A 232 19.04 -6.50 -9.37
N THR A 233 17.71 -6.51 -9.48
CA THR A 233 16.97 -7.23 -10.53
C THR A 233 17.28 -6.65 -11.89
N VAL A 234 17.34 -5.31 -12.00
CA VAL A 234 17.70 -4.63 -13.25
C VAL A 234 19.15 -4.92 -13.62
N VAL A 235 20.07 -4.89 -12.65
CA VAL A 235 21.49 -5.20 -12.89
C VAL A 235 21.68 -6.65 -13.34
N LEU A 236 21.02 -7.61 -12.70
CA LEU A 236 21.12 -9.03 -13.07
C LEU A 236 20.46 -9.33 -14.40
N LEU A 237 19.30 -8.72 -14.68
CA LEU A 237 18.63 -8.83 -15.97
C LEU A 237 19.50 -8.26 -17.08
N THR A 238 20.05 -7.06 -16.90
CA THR A 238 20.94 -6.43 -17.88
C THR A 238 22.22 -7.23 -18.08
N ALA A 239 22.84 -7.73 -17.01
CA ALA A 239 24.00 -8.62 -17.10
C ALA A 239 23.67 -9.92 -17.84
N GLY A 240 22.52 -10.55 -17.56
CA GLY A 240 22.05 -11.74 -18.26
C GLY A 240 21.83 -11.48 -19.75
N LEU A 241 21.20 -10.35 -20.11
CA LEU A 241 21.00 -9.93 -21.49
C LEU A 241 22.33 -9.69 -22.22
N LEU A 242 23.31 -9.05 -21.56
CA LEU A 242 24.65 -8.84 -22.12
C LEU A 242 25.36 -10.16 -22.41
N LEU A 243 25.24 -11.16 -21.51
CA LEU A 243 25.81 -12.49 -21.74
C LEU A 243 25.17 -13.22 -22.92
N VAL A 244 23.85 -13.12 -23.08
CA VAL A 244 23.13 -13.71 -24.23
C VAL A 244 23.56 -13.04 -25.54
N ALA A 245 23.67 -11.70 -25.55
CA ALA A 245 24.13 -10.95 -26.72
C ALA A 245 25.58 -11.32 -27.08
N ALA A 246 26.48 -11.39 -26.10
CA ALA A 246 27.87 -11.79 -26.31
C ALA A 246 28.00 -13.19 -26.90
N ARG A 247 27.21 -14.17 -26.43
CA ARG A 247 27.19 -15.52 -27.02
C ARG A 247 26.71 -15.54 -28.46
N ARG A 248 25.69 -14.74 -28.81
CA ARG A 248 25.18 -14.68 -30.20
C ARG A 248 26.15 -13.99 -31.17
N LEU A 249 26.96 -13.05 -30.67
CA LEU A 249 27.99 -12.37 -31.46
C LEU A 249 29.29 -13.18 -31.57
N GLY A 250 29.66 -13.95 -30.53
CA GLY A 250 30.87 -14.77 -30.50
C GLY A 250 30.77 -16.11 -31.25
N GLY A 251 29.56 -16.64 -31.49
CA GLY A 251 29.33 -17.88 -32.23
C GLY A 251 29.43 -17.77 -33.77
N ARG A 252 30.07 -16.71 -34.29
CA ARG A 252 30.26 -16.45 -35.73
C ARG A 252 31.74 -16.34 -36.15
N ALA A 253 32.66 -16.90 -35.36
CA ALA A 253 34.06 -17.08 -35.74
C ALA A 253 34.29 -18.48 -36.33
#